data_AF-A0A350R4K9-F1
#
_entry.id   AF-A0A350R4K9-F1
#
_cell.length_a   1.000
_cell.length_b   1.000
_cell.length_c   1.000
_cell.angle_alpha   90.00
_cell.angle_beta   90.00
_cell.angle_gamma   90.00
#
_symmetry.space_group_name_H-M   'P 1'
#
loop_
_entity.id
_entity.type
_entity.pdbx_description
1 polymer ?
#
loop_
_entity_poly.entity_id
_entity_poly.type
_entity_poly.pdbx_seq_one_letter_code
_entity_poly.pdbx_strand_id
1 'polypeptide(L)'
;MKKNKLFLSSSLLFVSLLAVTSCNGNKKDALKEYTDKIDSSIVTIRRATIISSITESSTLVYEKKTEIEITYVDNEANGSVYSTIKKLGNDFKLVTSNERDSFNGSIVDAKLFNYKIDKDTLNSGYKITEGVLDATVSQTNAKAFLNVSDTDVNGDISFNVVLSEEKITSFRIAYKNISGRDVSISAEYLY
;
A
#
# COMPACT_ATOMS: atom_id res chain seq x y z
N MET A 1 -0.74 -50.92 58.79
CA MET A 1 -1.53 -49.99 59.64
C MET A 1 -1.28 -48.55 59.18
N LYS A 2 -2.36 -47.75 59.03
CA LYS A 2 -2.45 -46.27 58.94
C LYS A 2 -1.72 -45.59 57.76
N LYS A 3 -2.38 -45.19 56.67
CA LYS A 3 -3.27 -44.02 56.43
C LYS A 3 -2.67 -42.64 56.79
N ASN A 4 -2.79 -41.73 55.80
CA ASN A 4 -2.91 -40.26 55.85
C ASN A 4 -1.59 -39.47 55.96
N LYS A 5 -1.39 -38.29 55.34
CA LYS A 5 -2.23 -37.38 54.52
C LYS A 5 -1.30 -36.29 53.93
N LEU A 6 -1.66 -35.79 52.73
CA LEU A 6 -1.68 -34.39 52.27
C LEU A 6 -0.55 -33.41 52.69
N PHE A 7 0.07 -32.71 51.73
CA PHE A 7 -0.23 -31.30 51.38
C PHE A 7 0.80 -30.70 50.38
N LEU A 8 0.27 -30.10 49.29
CA LEU A 8 0.68 -28.88 48.56
C LEU A 8 2.15 -28.74 48.03
N SER A 9 2.48 -28.16 46.88
CA SER A 9 1.78 -27.17 46.06
C SER A 9 2.24 -27.14 44.60
N SER A 10 1.29 -27.12 43.68
CA SER A 10 1.12 -26.06 42.67
C SER A 10 2.36 -25.61 41.87
N SER A 11 2.46 -26.11 40.64
CA SER A 11 2.73 -25.26 39.48
C SER A 11 2.14 -25.93 38.23
N LEU A 12 0.82 -25.82 38.09
CA LEU A 12 0.17 -26.00 36.80
C LEU A 12 0.72 -24.89 35.89
N LEU A 13 1.53 -25.27 34.91
CA LEU A 13 1.93 -24.42 33.80
C LEU A 13 0.67 -23.88 33.11
N PHE A 14 0.34 -22.63 33.41
CA PHE A 14 -0.57 -21.82 32.62
C PHE A 14 0.08 -21.59 31.25
N VAL A 15 -0.16 -22.51 30.31
CA VAL A 15 -0.11 -22.18 28.89
C VAL A 15 -1.44 -21.53 28.58
N SER A 16 -1.61 -20.27 28.99
CA SER A 16 -2.65 -19.44 28.43
C SER A 16 -2.26 -19.16 26.99
N LEU A 17 -2.79 -19.97 26.08
CA LEU A 17 -3.18 -19.51 24.75
C LEU A 17 -3.85 -18.16 24.94
N LEU A 18 -3.16 -17.07 24.60
CA LEU A 18 -3.83 -15.84 24.23
C LEU A 18 -4.49 -16.09 22.88
N ALA A 19 -5.58 -16.87 22.93
CA ALA A 19 -6.69 -16.65 22.05
C ALA A 19 -7.08 -15.18 22.28
N VAL A 20 -6.71 -14.31 21.35
CA VAL A 20 -7.20 -12.95 21.30
C VAL A 20 -8.68 -13.05 20.95
N THR A 21 -9.49 -13.39 21.96
CA THR A 21 -10.93 -13.36 21.86
C THR A 21 -11.33 -11.89 21.76
N SER A 22 -12.03 -11.62 20.67
CA SER A 22 -12.85 -10.45 20.42
C SER A 22 -13.55 -9.95 21.71
N CYS A 23 -12.98 -8.94 22.35
CA CYS A 23 -13.70 -8.07 23.28
C CYS A 23 -14.42 -6.99 22.47
N ASN A 24 -15.73 -7.20 22.31
CA ASN A 24 -16.68 -6.24 21.78
C ASN A 24 -16.86 -5.09 22.78
N GLY A 25 -16.45 -3.89 22.37
CA GLY A 25 -16.62 -2.64 23.10
C GLY A 25 -15.92 -1.52 22.33
N ASN A 26 -16.63 -0.85 21.43
CA ASN A 26 -16.21 0.36 20.69
C ASN A 26 -14.72 0.44 20.31
N LYS A 27 -14.12 -0.67 19.85
CA LYS A 27 -12.79 -0.60 19.24
C LYS A 27 -12.96 0.09 17.90
N LYS A 28 -12.47 1.33 17.82
CA LYS A 28 -12.28 2.05 16.57
C LYS A 28 -11.63 1.08 15.57
N ASP A 29 -12.22 0.95 14.40
CA ASP A 29 -11.73 0.05 13.36
C ASP A 29 -10.31 0.49 12.99
N ALA A 30 -9.30 -0.29 13.37
CA ALA A 30 -7.89 0.11 13.24
C ALA A 30 -7.50 0.39 11.79
N LEU A 31 -8.09 -0.34 10.84
CA LEU A 31 -7.89 -0.09 9.42
C LEU A 31 -8.52 1.24 9.00
N LYS A 32 -9.73 1.55 9.49
CA LYS A 32 -10.40 2.82 9.22
C LYS A 32 -9.62 4.01 9.78
N GLU A 33 -9.10 3.91 11.00
CA GLU A 33 -8.26 4.96 11.57
C GLU A 33 -6.99 5.16 10.76
N TYR A 34 -6.38 4.07 10.29
CA TYR A 34 -5.20 4.13 9.44
C TYR A 34 -5.48 4.82 8.10
N THR A 35 -6.59 4.46 7.43
CA THR A 35 -6.99 5.11 6.18
C THR A 35 -7.37 6.57 6.38
N ASP A 36 -7.97 6.94 7.50
CA ASP A 36 -8.30 8.35 7.81
C ASP A 36 -7.05 9.22 7.94
N LYS A 37 -5.94 8.66 8.44
CA LYS A 37 -4.63 9.33 8.49
C LYS A 37 -4.03 9.50 7.08
N ILE A 38 -4.23 8.53 6.19
CA ILE A 38 -3.86 8.68 4.78
C ILE A 38 -4.65 9.82 4.14
N ASP A 39 -5.98 9.76 4.20
CA ASP A 39 -6.87 10.73 3.55
C ASP A 39 -6.60 12.17 4.03
N SER A 40 -6.42 12.34 5.35
CA SER A 40 -6.13 13.65 5.95
C SER A 40 -4.73 14.18 5.63
N SER A 41 -3.76 13.31 5.37
CA SER A 41 -2.40 13.76 5.06
C SER A 41 -2.19 14.02 3.57
N ILE A 42 -2.88 13.30 2.67
CA ILE A 42 -2.72 13.48 1.21
C ILE A 42 -2.96 14.94 0.77
N VAL A 43 -3.92 15.64 1.38
CA VAL A 43 -4.29 17.03 1.07
C VAL A 43 -3.24 18.09 1.43
N THR A 44 -2.11 17.68 1.99
CA THR A 44 -1.01 18.59 2.36
C THR A 44 0.32 18.22 1.69
N ILE A 45 0.33 17.20 0.82
CA ILE A 45 1.52 16.79 0.08
C ILE A 45 1.97 17.94 -0.82
N ARG A 46 3.27 18.22 -0.82
CA ARG A 46 3.92 19.19 -1.72
C ARG A 46 4.65 18.52 -2.86
N ARG A 47 5.17 17.31 -2.66
CA ARG A 47 5.83 16.55 -3.72
C ARG A 47 5.50 15.08 -3.65
N ALA A 48 5.30 14.46 -4.81
CA ALA A 48 5.15 13.02 -4.93
C ALA A 48 6.10 12.50 -6.01
N THR A 49 6.80 11.40 -5.72
CA THR A 49 7.54 10.63 -6.72
C THR A 49 6.89 9.27 -6.83
N ILE A 50 6.31 8.96 -7.99
CA ILE A 50 5.64 7.69 -8.26
C ILE A 50 6.45 6.93 -9.31
N ILE A 51 6.81 5.69 -9.02
CA ILE A 51 7.54 4.80 -9.95
C ILE A 51 6.66 3.60 -10.24
N SER A 52 6.31 3.40 -11.51
CA SER A 52 5.66 2.18 -12.00
C SER A 52 6.62 1.44 -12.91
N SER A 53 6.92 0.18 -12.64
CA SER A 53 7.85 -0.61 -13.44
C SER A 53 7.31 -2.01 -13.75
N ILE A 54 7.78 -2.53 -14.89
CA ILE A 54 7.56 -3.92 -15.31
C ILE A 54 8.93 -4.51 -15.64
N THR A 55 9.27 -5.61 -14.97
CA THR A 55 10.49 -6.37 -15.22
C THR A 55 10.16 -7.79 -15.67
N GLU A 56 10.98 -8.32 -16.57
CA GLU A 56 10.94 -9.72 -16.98
C GLU A 56 12.25 -10.38 -16.55
N SER A 57 12.17 -11.24 -15.53
CA SER A 57 13.34 -11.71 -14.77
C SER A 57 14.13 -10.52 -14.20
N SER A 58 15.30 -10.19 -14.77
CA SER A 58 16.13 -9.05 -14.39
C SER A 58 16.10 -7.90 -15.41
N THR A 59 15.35 -8.05 -16.50
CA THR A 59 15.33 -7.06 -17.59
C THR A 59 14.20 -6.06 -17.37
N LEU A 60 14.54 -4.77 -17.39
CA LEU A 60 13.55 -3.69 -17.37
C LEU A 60 12.81 -3.64 -18.71
N VAL A 61 11.49 -3.85 -18.70
CA VAL A 61 10.63 -3.76 -19.88
C VAL A 61 10.00 -2.37 -19.97
N TYR A 62 9.60 -1.82 -18.83
CA TYR A 62 8.96 -0.51 -18.75
C TYR A 62 9.22 0.12 -17.38
N GLU A 63 9.46 1.42 -17.34
CA GLU A 63 9.46 2.25 -16.14
C GLU A 63 8.82 3.60 -16.48
N LYS A 64 7.88 4.06 -15.66
CA LYS A 64 7.43 5.44 -15.63
C LYS A 64 7.70 5.99 -14.25
N LYS A 65 8.65 6.93 -14.17
CA LYS A 65 8.88 7.77 -13.00
C LYS A 65 8.11 9.07 -13.20
N THR A 66 7.19 9.39 -12.31
CA THR A 66 6.39 10.62 -12.31
C THR A 66 6.75 11.42 -11.07
N GLU A 67 7.17 12.67 -11.28
CA GLU A 67 7.47 13.65 -10.25
C GLU A 67 6.39 14.73 -10.30
N ILE A 68 5.77 14.99 -9.16
CA ILE A 68 4.66 15.92 -9.02
C ILE A 68 5.06 16.95 -7.99
N GLU A 69 4.95 18.23 -8.34
CA GLU A 69 5.14 19.36 -7.43
C GLU A 69 3.82 20.11 -7.29
N ILE A 70 3.40 20.32 -6.04
CA ILE A 70 2.07 20.79 -5.68
C ILE A 70 2.20 22.10 -4.91
N THR A 71 1.43 23.08 -5.34
CA THR A 71 1.26 24.37 -4.66
C THR A 71 -0.21 24.57 -4.34
N TYR A 72 -0.51 25.16 -3.19
CA TYR A 72 -1.88 25.42 -2.76
C TYR A 72 -2.15 26.92 -2.87
N VAL A 73 -3.17 27.28 -3.64
CA VAL A 73 -3.63 28.66 -3.84
C VAL A 73 -5.13 28.66 -3.62
N ASP A 74 -5.62 29.50 -2.70
CA ASP A 74 -7.05 29.62 -2.40
C ASP A 74 -7.77 28.29 -2.06
N ASN A 75 -7.04 27.36 -1.43
CA ASN A 75 -7.46 25.97 -1.11
C ASN A 75 -7.59 25.02 -2.31
N GLU A 76 -7.13 25.42 -3.49
CA GLU A 76 -7.01 24.55 -4.67
C GLU A 76 -5.56 24.05 -4.83
N ALA A 77 -5.41 22.79 -5.22
CA ALA A 77 -4.11 22.20 -5.51
C ALA A 77 -3.75 22.43 -6.98
N ASN A 78 -2.62 23.11 -7.20
CA ASN A 78 -2.01 23.31 -8.50
C ASN A 78 -0.78 22.41 -8.60
N GLY A 79 -0.83 21.41 -9.48
CA GLY A 79 0.22 20.43 -9.65
C GLY A 79 0.93 20.54 -10.99
N SER A 80 2.27 20.58 -10.94
CA SER A 80 3.12 20.37 -12.11
C SER A 80 3.57 18.92 -12.14
N VAL A 81 3.40 18.25 -13.27
CA VAL A 81 3.71 16.82 -13.44
C VAL A 81 4.81 16.66 -14.48
N TYR A 82 5.87 15.95 -14.10
CA TYR A 82 6.96 15.56 -15.00
C TYR A 82 7.12 14.05 -14.97
N SER A 83 7.02 13.40 -16.13
CA SER A 83 7.23 11.96 -16.23
C SER A 83 8.43 11.64 -17.10
N THR A 84 9.29 10.75 -16.63
CA THR A 84 10.32 10.07 -17.42
C THR A 84 9.87 8.64 -17.68
N ILE A 85 9.77 8.25 -18.95
CA ILE A 85 9.35 6.92 -19.38
C ILE A 85 10.53 6.23 -20.04
N LYS A 86 10.89 5.05 -19.53
CA LYS A 86 11.83 4.12 -20.16
C LYS A 86 11.06 2.91 -20.67
N LYS A 87 11.26 2.53 -21.93
CA LYS A 87 10.63 1.35 -22.53
C LYS A 87 11.66 0.54 -23.29
N LEU A 88 11.63 -0.78 -23.14
CA LEU A 88 12.43 -1.68 -23.95
C LEU A 88 11.92 -1.67 -25.39
N GLY A 89 12.77 -1.23 -26.30
CA GLY A 89 12.51 -1.23 -27.73
C GLY A 89 12.68 -2.62 -28.36
N ASN A 90 12.22 -2.75 -29.60
CA ASN A 90 12.35 -4.00 -30.37
C ASN A 90 13.82 -4.35 -30.67
N ASP A 91 14.73 -3.40 -30.56
CA ASP A 91 16.18 -3.57 -30.69
C ASP A 91 16.86 -3.93 -29.35
N PHE A 92 16.06 -4.26 -28.32
CA PHE A 92 16.49 -4.58 -26.96
C PHE A 92 17.24 -3.44 -26.25
N LYS A 93 17.06 -2.19 -26.69
CA LYS A 93 17.59 -1.00 -26.01
C LYS A 93 16.49 -0.28 -25.25
N LEU A 94 16.86 0.36 -24.14
CA LEU A 94 15.94 1.23 -23.42
C LEU A 94 15.83 2.58 -24.14
N VAL A 95 14.63 2.88 -24.62
CA VAL A 95 14.27 4.19 -25.16
C VAL A 95 13.72 5.03 -24.02
N THR A 96 14.23 6.25 -23.88
CA THR A 96 13.76 7.21 -22.86
C THR A 96 12.97 8.33 -23.52
N SER A 97 11.85 8.70 -22.93
CA SER A 97 11.01 9.83 -23.34
C SER A 97 10.52 10.57 -22.10
N ASN A 98 10.14 11.84 -22.28
CA ASN A 98 9.66 12.69 -21.20
C ASN A 98 8.29 13.27 -21.54
N GLU A 99 7.42 13.36 -20.54
CA GLU A 99 6.10 13.97 -20.63
C GLU A 99 6.00 15.08 -19.58
N ARG A 100 5.24 16.13 -19.91
CA ARG A 100 4.88 17.20 -18.98
C ARG A 100 3.38 17.38 -19.02
N ASP A 101 2.80 17.56 -17.84
CA ASP A 101 1.38 17.82 -17.66
C ASP A 101 1.18 18.74 -16.45
N SER A 102 -0.05 19.18 -16.24
CA SER A 102 -0.43 19.98 -15.07
C SER A 102 -1.89 19.75 -14.72
N PHE A 103 -2.21 19.86 -13.44
CA PHE A 103 -3.59 19.86 -12.97
C PHE A 103 -3.85 21.08 -12.09
N ASN A 104 -5.11 21.52 -12.11
CA ASN A 104 -5.67 22.43 -11.12
C ASN A 104 -6.97 21.81 -10.60
N GLY A 105 -7.10 21.72 -9.28
CA GLY A 105 -8.33 21.29 -8.63
C GLY A 105 -8.07 20.55 -7.33
N SER A 106 -8.88 19.53 -7.05
CA SER A 106 -8.68 18.70 -5.87
C SER A 106 -7.46 17.80 -6.02
N ILE A 107 -6.68 17.63 -4.96
CA ILE A 107 -5.57 16.66 -4.95
C ILE A 107 -6.06 15.21 -5.15
N VAL A 108 -7.33 14.95 -4.87
CA VAL A 108 -7.95 13.63 -5.10
C VAL A 108 -7.99 13.33 -6.61
N ASP A 109 -8.24 14.35 -7.44
CA ASP A 109 -8.27 14.21 -8.90
C ASP A 109 -6.87 13.97 -9.49
N ALA A 110 -5.82 14.34 -8.75
CA ALA A 110 -4.43 14.08 -9.12
C ALA A 110 -4.04 12.59 -9.02
N LYS A 111 -4.92 11.73 -8.50
CA LYS A 111 -4.74 10.27 -8.40
C LYS A 111 -3.38 9.86 -7.78
N LEU A 112 -2.87 10.65 -6.84
CA LEU A 112 -1.64 10.32 -6.09
C LEU A 112 -1.76 8.96 -5.41
N PHE A 113 -3.00 8.60 -5.06
CA PHE A 113 -3.37 7.38 -4.36
C PHE A 113 -4.68 6.84 -4.97
N ASN A 114 -4.60 5.80 -5.80
CA ASN A 114 -5.75 5.33 -6.60
C ASN A 114 -6.11 3.86 -6.34
N TYR A 115 -5.85 3.33 -5.15
CA TYR A 115 -6.23 1.97 -4.78
C TYR A 115 -7.09 1.99 -3.52
N LYS A 116 -7.94 0.97 -3.39
CA LYS A 116 -8.96 0.88 -2.34
C LYS A 116 -8.42 0.09 -1.15
N ILE A 117 -8.41 0.70 0.02
CA ILE A 117 -8.06 0.05 1.29
C ILE A 117 -9.33 -0.12 2.13
N ASP A 118 -9.85 -1.33 2.19
CA ASP A 118 -10.93 -1.70 3.11
C ASP A 118 -10.85 -3.18 3.50
N LYS A 119 -11.73 -3.61 4.40
CA LYS A 119 -11.75 -5.00 4.89
C LYS A 119 -12.10 -6.02 3.80
N ASP A 120 -12.89 -5.63 2.81
CA ASP A 120 -13.34 -6.54 1.76
C ASP A 120 -12.20 -6.82 0.77
N THR A 121 -11.45 -5.77 0.41
CA THR A 121 -10.27 -5.83 -0.46
C THR A 121 -9.08 -6.50 0.23
N LEU A 122 -8.83 -6.21 1.51
CA LEU A 122 -7.73 -6.80 2.30
C LEU A 122 -8.11 -8.08 3.05
N ASN A 123 -9.19 -8.76 2.64
CA ASN A 123 -9.75 -9.93 3.35
C ASN A 123 -8.78 -11.11 3.51
N SER A 124 -7.73 -11.14 2.69
CA SER A 124 -6.71 -12.21 2.66
C SER A 124 -5.72 -12.07 3.82
N GLY A 125 -5.70 -10.91 4.47
CA GLY A 125 -4.93 -10.62 5.67
C GLY A 125 -4.17 -9.31 5.56
N TYR A 126 -4.17 -8.56 6.67
CA TYR A 126 -3.34 -7.38 6.84
C TYR A 126 -2.85 -7.27 8.28
N LYS A 127 -1.75 -6.55 8.47
CA LYS A 127 -1.15 -6.24 9.76
C LYS A 127 -0.80 -4.76 9.78
N ILE A 128 -1.16 -4.09 10.88
CA ILE A 128 -0.73 -2.72 11.14
C ILE A 128 0.22 -2.75 12.33
N THR A 129 1.42 -2.20 12.19
CA THR A 129 2.43 -2.13 13.25
C THR A 129 3.28 -0.88 13.06
N GLU A 130 3.38 -0.05 14.10
CA GLU A 130 4.29 1.12 14.13
C GLU A 130 4.15 2.04 12.89
N GLY A 131 2.92 2.32 12.46
CA GLY A 131 2.65 3.17 11.29
C GLY A 131 2.78 2.45 9.94
N VAL A 132 3.14 1.17 9.92
CA VAL A 132 3.22 0.35 8.70
C VAL A 132 1.98 -0.51 8.56
N LEU A 133 1.35 -0.47 7.39
CA LEU A 133 0.32 -1.42 6.96
C LEU A 133 0.95 -2.38 5.95
N ASP A 134 1.04 -3.65 6.31
CA ASP A 134 1.40 -4.74 5.40
C ASP A 134 0.16 -5.55 5.08
N ALA A 135 -0.10 -5.80 3.80
CA ALA A 135 -1.24 -6.60 3.37
C ALA A 135 -0.92 -7.48 2.17
N THR A 136 -1.65 -8.59 2.10
CA THR A 136 -1.75 -9.43 0.92
C THR A 136 -3.15 -9.28 0.37
N VAL A 137 -3.28 -9.01 -0.93
CA VAL A 137 -4.56 -8.94 -1.62
C VAL A 137 -4.66 -10.10 -2.59
N SER A 138 -5.69 -10.93 -2.44
CA SER A 138 -5.88 -12.06 -3.32
C SER A 138 -6.07 -11.65 -4.77
N GLN A 139 -5.72 -12.54 -5.70
CA GLN A 139 -5.98 -12.36 -7.12
C GLN A 139 -7.45 -11.99 -7.42
N THR A 140 -8.41 -12.56 -6.69
CA THR A 140 -9.85 -12.30 -6.88
C THR A 140 -10.25 -10.86 -6.54
N ASN A 141 -9.51 -10.22 -5.64
CA ASN A 141 -9.75 -8.85 -5.19
C ASN A 141 -8.89 -7.82 -5.93
N ALA A 142 -7.95 -8.25 -6.76
CA ALA A 142 -6.99 -7.39 -7.45
C ALA A 142 -7.66 -6.21 -8.20
N LYS A 143 -8.76 -6.45 -8.91
CA LYS A 143 -9.49 -5.41 -9.65
C LYS A 143 -10.08 -4.36 -8.71
N ALA A 144 -10.72 -4.82 -7.63
CA ALA A 144 -11.33 -3.94 -6.63
C ALA A 144 -10.28 -3.13 -5.87
N PHE A 145 -9.16 -3.76 -5.52
CA PHE A 145 -8.04 -3.12 -4.85
C PHE A 145 -7.35 -2.07 -5.74
N LEU A 146 -6.94 -2.44 -6.96
CA LEU A 146 -6.24 -1.54 -7.87
C LEU A 146 -7.15 -0.45 -8.49
N ASN A 147 -8.46 -0.53 -8.26
CA ASN A 147 -9.47 0.38 -8.80
C ASN A 147 -9.38 0.55 -10.34
N VAL A 148 -9.23 -0.57 -11.04
CA VAL A 148 -9.14 -0.63 -12.51
C VAL A 148 -10.11 -1.66 -13.08
N SER A 149 -10.64 -1.40 -14.28
CA SER A 149 -11.57 -2.31 -14.96
C SER A 149 -10.89 -3.62 -15.37
N ASP A 150 -9.63 -3.52 -15.80
CA ASP A 150 -8.83 -4.62 -16.29
C ASP A 150 -7.51 -4.68 -15.55
N THR A 151 -7.21 -5.87 -15.03
CA THR A 151 -5.93 -6.14 -14.39
C THR A 151 -5.55 -7.59 -14.67
N ASP A 152 -4.34 -7.76 -15.18
CA ASP A 152 -3.80 -9.05 -15.56
C ASP A 152 -2.93 -9.59 -14.43
N VAL A 153 -3.50 -9.80 -13.24
CA VAL A 153 -2.75 -10.28 -12.07
C VAL A 153 -2.72 -11.81 -12.06
N ASN A 154 -1.55 -12.37 -11.74
CA ASN A 154 -1.29 -13.78 -11.50
C ASN A 154 -0.77 -13.98 -10.08
N GLY A 155 -1.58 -14.59 -9.23
CA GLY A 155 -1.31 -14.73 -7.81
C GLY A 155 -1.71 -13.49 -7.00
N ASP A 156 -1.20 -13.41 -5.78
CA ASP A 156 -1.56 -12.36 -4.84
C ASP A 156 -0.72 -11.09 -5.04
N ILE A 157 -1.30 -9.95 -4.70
CA ILE A 157 -0.62 -8.65 -4.67
C ILE A 157 -0.04 -8.45 -3.27
N SER A 158 1.25 -8.11 -3.20
CA SER A 158 1.89 -7.59 -2.00
C SER A 158 1.68 -6.08 -1.92
N PHE A 159 1.20 -5.61 -0.79
CA PHE A 159 0.90 -4.22 -0.55
C PHE A 159 1.50 -3.74 0.79
N ASN A 160 2.14 -2.58 0.75
CA ASN A 160 2.73 -1.94 1.92
C ASN A 160 2.46 -0.43 1.89
N VAL A 161 2.12 0.17 3.04
CA VAL A 161 2.04 1.63 3.24
C VAL A 161 2.76 1.98 4.53
N VAL A 162 3.41 3.14 4.53
CA VAL A 162 4.14 3.64 5.70
C VAL A 162 3.64 5.03 6.07
N LEU A 163 3.25 5.19 7.33
CA LEU A 163 3.00 6.48 7.95
C LEU A 163 4.17 6.87 8.86
N SER A 164 4.54 8.15 8.85
CA SER A 164 5.42 8.77 9.86
C SER A 164 4.74 10.04 10.35
N GLU A 165 4.74 10.28 11.66
CA GLU A 165 4.06 11.46 12.25
C GLU A 165 2.61 11.62 11.75
N GLU A 166 1.88 10.50 11.65
CA GLU A 166 0.50 10.42 11.14
C GLU A 166 0.31 10.80 9.66
N LYS A 167 1.40 10.96 8.91
CA LYS A 167 1.41 11.33 7.50
C LYS A 167 1.89 10.18 6.62
N ILE A 168 1.25 9.97 5.47
CA ILE A 168 1.71 8.97 4.50
C ILE A 168 3.07 9.37 3.92
N THR A 169 4.05 8.49 4.05
CA THR A 169 5.41 8.72 3.52
C THR A 169 5.67 7.93 2.26
N SER A 170 5.13 6.72 2.17
CA SER A 170 5.29 5.88 1.00
C SER A 170 4.22 4.80 0.89
N PHE A 171 4.09 4.26 -0.32
CA PHE A 171 3.45 2.97 -0.54
C PHE A 171 4.23 2.12 -1.54
N ARG A 172 3.98 0.81 -1.51
CA ARG A 172 4.44 -0.15 -2.51
C ARG A 172 3.37 -1.19 -2.80
N ILE A 173 3.17 -1.45 -4.09
CA ILE A 173 2.35 -2.51 -4.64
C ILE A 173 3.26 -3.36 -5.52
N ALA A 174 3.24 -4.68 -5.35
CA ALA A 174 4.01 -5.59 -6.19
C ALA A 174 3.19 -6.86 -6.50
N TYR A 175 3.21 -7.30 -7.75
CA TYR A 175 2.52 -8.51 -8.20
C TYR A 175 3.16 -9.07 -9.47
N LYS A 176 2.84 -10.32 -9.81
CA LYS A 176 3.15 -10.89 -11.14
C LYS A 176 1.95 -10.75 -12.05
N ASN A 177 2.18 -10.44 -13.32
CA ASN A 177 1.11 -10.43 -14.30
C ASN A 177 0.88 -11.82 -14.93
N ILE A 178 -0.19 -12.00 -15.73
CA ILE A 178 -0.50 -13.28 -16.40
C ILE A 178 0.60 -13.75 -17.38
N SER A 179 1.42 -12.83 -17.88
CA SER A 179 2.59 -13.14 -18.71
C SER A 179 3.83 -13.50 -17.88
N GLY A 180 3.72 -13.57 -16.56
CA GLY A 180 4.82 -13.90 -15.64
C GLY A 180 5.77 -12.75 -15.31
N ARG A 181 5.49 -11.53 -15.79
CA ARG A 181 6.31 -10.33 -15.53
C ARG A 181 6.02 -9.77 -14.15
N ASP A 182 7.05 -9.26 -13.50
CA ASP A 182 6.93 -8.58 -12.22
C ASP A 182 6.52 -7.13 -12.46
N VAL A 183 5.46 -6.71 -11.78
CA VAL A 183 4.95 -5.34 -11.79
C VAL A 183 5.15 -4.74 -10.41
N SER A 184 5.70 -3.53 -10.35
CA SER A 184 5.89 -2.78 -9.11
C SER A 184 5.38 -1.36 -9.29
N ILE A 185 4.63 -0.87 -8.32
CA ILE A 185 4.20 0.53 -8.23
C ILE A 185 4.59 1.01 -6.84
N SER A 186 5.35 2.09 -6.75
CA SER A 186 5.72 2.70 -5.47
C SER A 186 5.58 4.20 -5.53
N ALA A 187 5.29 4.83 -4.39
CA ALA A 187 5.38 6.26 -4.26
C ALA A 187 6.09 6.68 -2.99
N GLU A 188 6.73 7.84 -3.05
CA GLU A 188 7.26 8.59 -1.92
C GLU A 188 6.66 9.98 -1.90
N TYR A 189 6.31 10.47 -0.71
CA TYR A 189 5.66 11.75 -0.50
C TYR A 189 6.46 12.67 0.40
N LEU A 190 6.47 13.95 0.05
CA LEU A 190 7.07 15.02 0.84
C LEU A 190 6.05 16.13 1.08
N TYR A 191 6.16 16.77 2.24
CA TYR A 191 5.21 17.74 2.80
C TYR A 191 5.76 19.16 2.88
#